data_AF-A0A1Z5TL27-F1
#
_entry.id   AF-A0A1Z5TL27-F1
#
_cell.length_a   1.000
_cell.length_b   1.000
_cell.length_c   1.000
_cell.angle_alpha   90.00
_cell.angle_beta   90.00
_cell.angle_gamma   90.00
#
_symmetry.space_group_name_H-M   'P 1'
#
loop_
_entity.id
_entity.type
_entity.pdbx_description
1 polymer ?
#
loop_
_entity_poly.entity_id
_entity_poly.type
_entity_poly.pdbx_seq_one_letter_code
_entity_poly.pdbx_strand_id
1 'polypeptide(L)'
;MTSKRNFTDLPPELLDHIVEYLPTANAVANLAASSKSLRRAVDTDGWTTFNRTRFPSLHPAGTPSQSHTARTLTTLSKAWDRRAFLTAYIEPRDNITVYPGGKKVDRWKRPKGQTIGFTPQLDVYEEVGQTWQEREEVLAFSAGAEVCVRRKRRRGSEENIAWTTYRPLSAYEGRDDVTTLHLLRPKAQQDSKVQRLVSGTANGDLWVLSIPEDGSEDIPTSYLVTNGQPVRSSSLLDRPSADQDLLVANMGDSRVSIYSIDPSAGKIAPSDSLDIRPPQTNGGHVKNQQRVWSSEFLSHNRIATGIGPSSEPLHIYELLPTGFSKEPVRKFSLQNDLLEPSDEDAVAPAGKKRSSSIYPIAPLPPYNAAGGSADGNVFLSGAYDGAVRLHDMRSRRDVEMIYSDLTDESAVYSLLPRGQETLVVGGSRHSLLKFFDLRLGSKCYDYSHAAAHGTPGELVQGTSVGAPNGYSADHTSNDWNLFLRPSNASSGPGARGNWASRRSLESSVYSLASPSSSSPFLYAGVENAVLELGFTGVLDANPDPAFFNPRTPPFQQGEETLSLAMYEQDSQMKLCTQRTVGETLMAKQEGSEAAYIHGLDERWRVGSGDDGRTWARSERGT
;
A
#
# COMPACT_ATOMS: atom_id res chain seq x y z
N MET A 1 22.42 -23.30 -52.79
CA MET A 1 22.60 -22.20 -51.81
C MET A 1 21.43 -22.20 -50.85
N THR A 2 21.59 -22.83 -49.69
CA THR A 2 20.60 -22.75 -48.61
C THR A 2 20.70 -21.36 -47.99
N SER A 3 19.73 -20.48 -48.25
CA SER A 3 19.59 -19.23 -47.52
C SER A 3 19.45 -19.57 -46.04
N LYS A 4 20.51 -19.33 -45.24
CA LYS A 4 20.42 -19.45 -43.79
C LYS A 4 19.46 -18.35 -43.34
N ARG A 5 18.23 -18.74 -42.99
CA ARG A 5 17.28 -17.84 -42.33
C ARG A 5 17.94 -17.42 -41.02
N ASN A 6 18.26 -16.14 -40.92
CA ASN A 6 18.85 -15.59 -39.72
C ASN A 6 17.74 -15.23 -38.74
N PHE A 7 18.09 -15.13 -37.47
CA PHE A 7 17.17 -14.74 -36.41
C PHE A 7 16.52 -13.37 -36.67
N THR A 8 17.17 -12.50 -37.44
CA THR A 8 16.65 -11.20 -37.89
C THR A 8 15.54 -11.28 -38.94
N ASP A 9 15.37 -12.44 -39.57
CA ASP A 9 14.40 -12.66 -40.65
C ASP A 9 13.08 -13.24 -40.12
N LEU A 10 12.99 -13.44 -38.79
CA LEU A 10 11.78 -13.90 -38.14
C LEU A 10 10.69 -12.82 -38.20
N PRO A 11 9.42 -13.20 -38.42
CA PRO A 11 8.28 -12.30 -38.24
C PRO A 11 8.26 -11.70 -36.83
N PRO A 12 7.76 -10.46 -36.66
CA PRO A 12 7.66 -9.80 -35.35
C PRO A 12 6.96 -10.66 -34.29
N GLU A 13 5.92 -11.40 -34.66
CA GLU A 13 5.13 -12.22 -33.73
C GLU A 13 5.96 -13.36 -33.12
N LEU A 14 6.91 -13.92 -33.90
CA LEU A 14 7.82 -14.94 -33.38
C LEU A 14 8.90 -14.33 -32.49
N LEU A 15 9.34 -13.09 -32.80
CA LEU A 15 10.29 -12.37 -31.95
C LEU A 15 9.66 -12.02 -30.60
N ASP A 16 8.40 -11.60 -30.57
CA ASP A 16 7.66 -11.35 -29.32
C ASP A 16 7.53 -12.61 -28.48
N HIS A 17 7.15 -13.73 -29.11
CA HIS A 17 7.08 -15.01 -28.43
C HIS A 17 8.45 -15.44 -27.85
N ILE A 18 9.56 -15.15 -28.53
CA ILE A 18 10.90 -15.39 -27.97
C ILE A 18 11.17 -14.49 -26.76
N VAL A 19 10.74 -13.23 -26.80
CA VAL A 19 10.92 -12.28 -25.69
C VAL A 19 10.17 -12.72 -24.43
N GLU A 20 9.01 -13.38 -24.56
CA GLU A 20 8.29 -13.95 -23.40
C GLU A 20 9.15 -14.91 -22.57
N TYR A 21 10.04 -15.67 -23.24
CA TYR A 21 10.94 -16.61 -22.58
C TYR A 21 12.21 -15.96 -22.00
N LEU A 22 12.47 -14.68 -22.27
CA LEU A 22 13.63 -14.01 -21.70
C LEU A 22 13.39 -13.70 -20.21
N PRO A 23 14.25 -14.19 -19.30
CA PRO A 23 14.00 -14.12 -17.86
C PRO A 23 14.31 -12.74 -17.26
N THR A 24 15.17 -11.96 -17.90
CA THR A 24 15.69 -10.70 -17.33
C THR A 24 15.66 -9.55 -18.33
N ALA A 25 15.52 -8.32 -17.83
CA ALA A 25 15.62 -7.12 -18.66
C ALA A 25 17.00 -7.01 -19.33
N ASN A 26 18.05 -7.53 -18.70
CA ASN A 26 19.39 -7.59 -19.30
C ASN A 26 19.41 -8.49 -20.54
N ALA A 27 18.73 -9.65 -20.52
CA ALA A 27 18.62 -10.52 -21.68
C ALA A 27 17.89 -9.84 -22.85
N VAL A 28 16.81 -9.10 -22.56
CA VAL A 28 16.07 -8.30 -23.57
C VAL A 28 16.97 -7.18 -24.14
N ALA A 29 17.70 -6.46 -23.28
CA ALA A 29 18.63 -5.43 -23.72
C ALA A 29 19.77 -5.99 -24.58
N ASN A 30 20.32 -7.15 -24.23
CA ASN A 30 21.34 -7.84 -25.01
C ASN A 30 20.82 -8.30 -26.36
N LEU A 31 19.56 -8.77 -26.43
CA LEU A 31 18.91 -9.09 -27.69
C LEU A 31 18.82 -7.86 -28.61
N ALA A 32 18.38 -6.73 -28.07
CA ALA A 32 18.34 -5.45 -28.79
C ALA A 32 19.73 -4.92 -29.17
N ALA A 33 20.78 -5.27 -28.43
CA ALA A 33 22.15 -4.89 -28.73
C ALA A 33 22.77 -5.68 -29.90
N SER A 34 22.22 -6.85 -30.22
CA SER A 34 22.82 -7.77 -31.22
C SER A 34 22.64 -7.31 -32.68
N SER A 35 21.56 -6.58 -33.01
CA SER A 35 21.29 -6.09 -34.37
C SER A 35 20.36 -4.88 -34.38
N LYS A 36 20.49 -4.01 -35.40
CA LYS A 36 19.57 -2.88 -35.63
C LYS A 36 18.12 -3.33 -35.86
N SER A 37 17.91 -4.49 -36.51
CA SER A 37 16.58 -5.04 -36.76
C SER A 37 15.91 -5.46 -35.45
N LEU A 38 16.65 -6.20 -34.62
CA LEU A 38 16.17 -6.68 -33.31
C LEU A 38 15.98 -5.55 -32.32
N ARG A 39 16.82 -4.51 -32.37
CA ARG A 39 16.59 -3.28 -31.61
C ARG A 39 15.23 -2.67 -31.91
N ARG A 40 14.89 -2.52 -33.19
CA ARG A 40 13.58 -1.98 -33.59
C ARG A 40 12.43 -2.85 -33.10
N ALA A 41 12.55 -4.18 -33.20
CA ALA A 41 11.53 -5.10 -32.71
C ALA A 41 11.34 -4.97 -31.18
N VAL A 42 12.44 -4.94 -30.42
CA VAL A 42 12.40 -4.79 -28.95
C VAL A 42 11.84 -3.42 -28.53
N ASP A 43 12.23 -2.36 -29.23
CA ASP A 43 11.77 -0.99 -28.94
C ASP A 43 10.29 -0.78 -29.32
N THR A 44 9.76 -1.57 -30.27
CA THR A 44 8.35 -1.50 -30.67
C THR A 44 7.48 -2.29 -29.69
N ASP A 45 7.77 -3.58 -29.51
CA ASP A 45 6.87 -4.49 -28.77
C ASP A 45 7.58 -5.31 -27.68
N GLY A 46 8.87 -5.64 -27.86
CA GLY A 46 9.57 -6.55 -26.94
C GLY A 46 9.57 -6.08 -25.47
N TRP A 47 9.76 -4.78 -25.19
CA TRP A 47 9.67 -4.28 -23.81
C TRP A 47 8.24 -4.37 -23.24
N THR A 48 7.22 -4.15 -24.07
CA THR A 48 5.81 -4.31 -23.68
C THR A 48 5.54 -5.77 -23.30
N THR A 49 5.96 -6.70 -24.15
CA THR A 49 5.84 -8.14 -23.93
C THR A 49 6.55 -8.56 -22.65
N PHE A 50 7.80 -8.13 -22.45
CA PHE A 50 8.54 -8.38 -21.22
C PHE A 50 7.79 -7.88 -19.97
N ASN A 51 7.32 -6.64 -19.98
CA ASN A 51 6.62 -6.07 -18.82
C ASN A 51 5.32 -6.80 -18.50
N ARG A 52 4.50 -7.12 -19.51
CA ARG A 52 3.22 -7.82 -19.32
C ARG A 52 3.41 -9.25 -18.82
N THR A 53 4.44 -9.94 -19.30
CA THR A 53 4.73 -11.32 -18.91
C THR A 53 5.39 -11.41 -17.53
N ARG A 54 6.29 -10.48 -17.21
CA ARG A 54 7.06 -10.50 -15.95
C ARG A 54 6.40 -9.76 -14.79
N PHE A 55 5.55 -8.78 -15.09
CA PHE A 55 4.88 -7.90 -14.11
C PHE A 55 3.40 -7.67 -14.46
N PRO A 56 2.60 -8.74 -14.59
CA PRO A 56 1.24 -8.67 -15.13
C PRO A 56 0.28 -7.79 -14.32
N SER A 57 0.44 -7.69 -13.00
CA SER A 57 -0.39 -6.83 -12.13
C SER A 57 0.26 -5.51 -11.71
N LEU A 58 1.57 -5.34 -11.93
CA LEU A 58 2.29 -4.09 -11.62
C LEU A 58 2.52 -3.20 -12.84
N HIS A 59 2.41 -3.75 -14.05
CA HIS A 59 2.55 -2.99 -15.28
C HIS A 59 1.44 -1.92 -15.39
N PRO A 60 1.77 -0.63 -15.54
CA PRO A 60 0.75 0.41 -15.69
C PRO A 60 0.01 0.29 -17.03
N ALA A 61 -1.29 0.61 -17.03
CA ALA A 61 -2.13 0.55 -18.23
C ALA A 61 -1.61 1.44 -19.38
N GLY A 62 -0.94 2.55 -19.05
CA GLY A 62 -0.26 3.42 -20.01
C GLY A 62 1.13 3.83 -19.49
N THR A 63 2.10 3.90 -20.39
CA THR A 63 3.45 4.41 -20.07
C THR A 63 4.06 5.13 -21.28
N PRO A 64 4.74 6.27 -21.09
CA PRO A 64 5.51 6.94 -22.15
C PRO A 64 6.75 6.17 -22.59
N SER A 65 7.25 5.20 -21.81
CA SER A 65 8.43 4.40 -22.17
C SER A 65 8.44 3.03 -21.49
N GLN A 66 8.25 1.97 -22.30
CA GLN A 66 8.23 0.59 -21.81
C GLN A 66 9.57 0.13 -21.25
N SER A 67 10.69 0.60 -21.81
CA SER A 67 12.03 0.25 -21.33
C SER A 67 12.33 0.87 -19.97
N HIS A 68 11.90 2.12 -19.73
CA HIS A 68 12.02 2.75 -18.43
C HIS A 68 11.07 2.13 -17.39
N THR A 69 9.85 1.75 -17.79
CA THR A 69 8.95 0.98 -16.94
C THR A 69 9.56 -0.37 -16.55
N ALA A 70 10.18 -1.09 -17.49
CA ALA A 70 10.89 -2.34 -17.20
C ALA A 70 12.01 -2.14 -16.18
N ARG A 71 12.79 -1.05 -16.33
CA ARG A 71 13.81 -0.68 -15.34
C ARG A 71 13.19 -0.47 -13.96
N THR A 72 12.14 0.35 -13.84
CA THR A 72 11.46 0.60 -12.55
C THR A 72 11.00 -0.70 -11.91
N LEU A 73 10.24 -1.53 -12.63
CA LEU A 73 9.65 -2.75 -12.08
C LEU A 73 10.71 -3.77 -11.65
N THR A 74 11.79 -3.92 -12.43
CA THR A 74 12.90 -4.82 -12.10
C THR A 74 13.72 -4.32 -10.91
N THR A 75 13.99 -3.01 -10.81
CA THR A 75 14.66 -2.43 -9.65
C THR A 75 13.82 -2.51 -8.39
N LEU A 76 12.52 -2.28 -8.53
CA LEU A 76 11.55 -2.35 -7.43
C LEU A 76 11.46 -3.79 -6.90
N SER A 77 11.29 -4.78 -7.78
CA SER A 77 11.28 -6.20 -7.38
C SER A 77 12.54 -6.58 -6.61
N LYS A 78 13.71 -6.17 -7.09
CA LYS A 78 14.99 -6.38 -6.39
C LYS A 78 14.99 -5.71 -5.01
N ALA A 79 14.53 -4.47 -4.92
CA ALA A 79 14.50 -3.74 -3.65
C ALA A 79 13.56 -4.41 -2.63
N TRP A 80 12.41 -4.92 -3.08
CA TRP A 80 11.47 -5.66 -2.25
C TRP A 80 12.05 -6.98 -1.74
N ASP A 81 12.57 -7.82 -2.63
CA ASP A 81 13.13 -9.12 -2.24
C ASP A 81 14.33 -8.96 -1.28
N ARG A 82 15.14 -7.91 -1.48
CA ARG A 82 16.25 -7.57 -0.58
C ARG A 82 15.83 -6.84 0.69
N ARG A 83 14.57 -6.43 0.82
CA ARG A 83 14.08 -5.55 1.90
C ARG A 83 14.92 -4.26 2.00
N ALA A 84 15.28 -3.72 0.83
CA ALA A 84 16.09 -2.55 0.64
C ALA A 84 15.19 -1.31 0.55
N PHE A 85 15.19 -0.52 1.62
CA PHE A 85 14.43 0.71 1.67
C PHE A 85 15.04 1.70 2.66
N LEU A 86 14.60 2.94 2.52
CA LEU A 86 14.92 4.04 3.40
C LEU A 86 13.64 4.62 3.95
N THR A 87 13.64 4.90 5.25
CA THR A 87 12.47 5.41 5.94
C THR A 87 12.75 6.78 6.52
N ALA A 88 11.82 7.71 6.37
CA ALA A 88 11.87 9.02 7.01
C ALA A 88 10.48 9.41 7.54
N TYR A 89 10.46 10.30 8.51
CA TYR A 89 9.23 10.99 8.89
C TYR A 89 9.00 12.17 7.98
N ILE A 90 7.75 12.35 7.55
CA ILE A 90 7.36 13.49 6.73
C ILE A 90 6.47 14.45 7.53
N GLU A 91 6.67 15.74 7.33
CA GLU A 91 5.81 16.80 7.84
C GLU A 91 5.94 18.05 6.96
N PRO A 92 4.93 18.95 6.96
CA PRO A 92 5.02 20.22 6.27
C PRO A 92 6.23 21.03 6.73
N ARG A 93 7.12 21.31 5.78
CA ARG A 93 8.37 22.03 5.95
C ARG A 93 8.68 22.73 4.64
N ASP A 94 9.21 23.94 4.74
CA ASP A 94 9.59 24.79 3.60
C ASP A 94 8.40 25.13 2.66
N ASN A 95 8.25 26.40 2.28
CA ASN A 95 7.21 26.86 1.34
C ASN A 95 5.78 26.34 1.69
N ILE A 96 5.38 26.52 2.95
CA ILE A 96 4.06 26.06 3.44
C ILE A 96 3.05 27.18 3.24
N THR A 97 1.94 26.87 2.59
CA THR A 97 0.78 27.78 2.45
C THR A 97 -0.35 27.29 3.36
N VAL A 98 -0.83 28.15 4.25
CA VAL A 98 -1.84 27.79 5.26
C VAL A 98 -3.18 28.42 4.91
N TYR A 99 -4.23 27.62 4.98
CA TYR A 99 -5.61 28.02 4.75
C TYR A 99 -6.51 27.77 5.97
N PRO A 100 -7.58 28.57 6.14
CA PRO A 100 -8.00 29.72 5.32
C PRO A 100 -7.02 30.92 5.31
N GLY A 101 -7.04 31.71 4.22
CA GLY A 101 -6.31 32.99 4.11
C GLY A 101 -4.97 32.95 3.38
N GLY A 102 -4.56 31.82 2.80
CA GLY A 102 -3.41 31.74 1.87
C GLY A 102 -2.05 32.20 2.42
N LYS A 103 -1.83 32.14 3.74
CA LYS A 103 -0.62 32.70 4.37
C LYS A 103 0.57 31.78 4.22
N LYS A 104 1.73 32.32 3.82
CA LYS A 104 2.99 31.58 3.83
C LYS A 104 3.59 31.52 5.23
N VAL A 105 4.00 30.33 5.65
CA VAL A 105 4.70 30.11 6.92
C VAL A 105 5.93 29.23 6.71
N ASP A 106 6.96 29.45 7.53
CA ASP A 106 8.21 28.69 7.44
C ASP A 106 8.17 27.40 8.26
N ARG A 107 7.25 27.31 9.24
CA ARG A 107 7.18 26.18 10.17
C ARG A 107 5.74 25.80 10.48
N TRP A 108 5.43 24.54 10.26
CA TRP A 108 4.17 23.94 10.69
C TRP A 108 4.13 23.71 12.19
N LYS A 109 2.97 23.96 12.79
CA LYS A 109 2.71 23.75 14.20
C LYS A 109 1.84 22.50 14.34
N ARG A 110 2.44 21.43 14.85
CA ARG A 110 1.72 20.19 15.13
C ARG A 110 0.52 20.45 16.06
N PRO A 111 -0.61 19.75 15.85
CA PRO A 111 -1.73 19.76 16.79
C PRO A 111 -1.29 19.40 18.21
N LYS A 112 -1.90 20.04 19.20
CA LYS A 112 -1.67 19.80 20.64
C LYS A 112 -3.01 19.67 21.35
N GLY A 113 -3.04 18.94 22.46
CA GLY A 113 -4.15 18.99 23.42
C GLY A 113 -5.04 17.74 23.48
N GLN A 114 -4.70 16.68 22.75
CA GLN A 114 -5.40 15.39 22.86
C GLN A 114 -4.66 14.42 23.78
N THR A 115 -5.40 13.54 24.46
CA THR A 115 -4.86 12.47 25.33
C THR A 115 -4.16 11.38 24.50
N ILE A 116 -4.71 11.07 23.33
CA ILE A 116 -4.13 10.22 22.29
C ILE A 116 -3.76 11.17 21.14
N GLY A 117 -2.63 10.94 20.48
CA GLY A 117 -2.26 11.69 19.29
C GLY A 117 -3.28 11.63 18.15
N PHE A 118 -3.06 12.44 17.11
CA PHE A 118 -3.90 12.33 15.91
C PHE A 118 -3.65 11.01 15.19
N THR A 119 -4.71 10.50 14.55
CA THR A 119 -4.69 9.30 13.71
C THR A 119 -4.70 9.73 12.23
N PRO A 120 -3.58 9.62 11.51
CA PRO A 120 -3.52 10.13 10.15
C PRO A 120 -4.37 9.28 9.21
N GLN A 121 -5.24 9.92 8.44
CA GLN A 121 -5.82 9.39 7.22
C GLN A 121 -4.91 9.78 6.06
N LEU A 122 -4.64 8.85 5.14
CA LEU A 122 -3.69 9.05 4.05
C LEU A 122 -4.37 8.79 2.71
N ASP A 123 -4.04 9.63 1.73
CA ASP A 123 -4.27 9.32 0.32
C ASP A 123 -3.16 9.92 -0.54
N VAL A 124 -2.81 9.25 -1.63
CA VAL A 124 -1.73 9.66 -2.52
C VAL A 124 -1.98 9.16 -3.94
N TYR A 125 -1.65 10.00 -4.92
CA TYR A 125 -1.57 9.58 -6.31
C TYR A 125 -0.32 10.15 -6.97
N GLU A 126 0.06 9.56 -8.10
CA GLU A 126 1.07 10.12 -9.00
C GLU A 126 0.53 10.31 -10.41
N GLU A 127 1.00 11.35 -11.08
CA GLU A 127 0.83 11.57 -12.51
C GLU A 127 2.18 11.46 -13.22
N VAL A 128 2.15 10.79 -14.37
CA VAL A 128 3.29 10.65 -15.27
C VAL A 128 3.19 11.71 -16.35
N GLY A 129 4.25 12.52 -16.50
CA GLY A 129 4.36 13.54 -17.54
C GLY A 129 4.63 12.96 -18.94
N GLN A 130 5.21 13.78 -19.82
CA GLN A 130 5.51 13.36 -21.19
C GLN A 130 6.61 12.30 -21.24
N THR A 131 7.52 12.35 -20.25
CA THR A 131 8.61 11.39 -20.10
C THR A 131 8.42 10.57 -18.82
N TRP A 132 9.01 9.38 -18.76
CA TRP A 132 8.94 8.52 -17.57
C TRP A 132 9.61 9.15 -16.34
N GLN A 133 10.51 10.11 -16.53
CA GLN A 133 11.18 10.84 -15.45
C GLN A 133 10.37 12.04 -14.94
N GLU A 134 9.42 12.53 -15.73
CA GLU A 134 8.50 13.57 -15.30
C GLU A 134 7.40 12.95 -14.45
N ARG A 135 7.36 13.39 -13.19
CA ARG A 135 6.46 12.84 -12.16
C ARG A 135 5.89 13.97 -11.33
N GLU A 136 4.62 13.85 -11.00
CA GLU A 136 3.95 14.71 -10.04
C GLU A 136 3.24 13.83 -9.02
N GLU A 137 3.76 13.81 -7.79
CA GLU A 137 3.13 13.12 -6.66
C GLU A 137 2.34 14.14 -5.84
N VAL A 138 1.10 13.79 -5.51
CA VAL A 138 0.29 14.54 -4.54
C VAL A 138 -0.07 13.61 -3.40
N LEU A 139 0.41 13.94 -2.21
CA LEU A 139 0.15 13.21 -0.97
C LEU A 139 -0.68 14.09 -0.05
N ALA A 140 -1.77 13.56 0.48
CA ALA A 140 -2.55 14.20 1.51
C ALA A 140 -2.57 13.35 2.78
N PHE A 141 -2.52 14.03 3.93
CA PHE A 141 -2.71 13.39 5.21
C PHE A 141 -3.46 14.26 6.21
N SER A 142 -4.19 13.65 7.13
CA SER A 142 -4.81 14.38 8.24
C SER A 142 -3.92 14.45 9.48
N ALA A 143 -4.02 15.58 10.18
CA ALA A 143 -3.40 15.84 11.47
C ALA A 143 -4.45 16.43 12.42
N GLY A 144 -5.25 15.54 13.02
CA GLY A 144 -6.38 15.94 13.87
C GLY A 144 -7.47 16.54 13.00
N ALA A 145 -7.83 17.80 13.24
CA ALA A 145 -8.79 18.54 12.42
C ALA A 145 -8.16 19.31 11.24
N GLU A 146 -6.85 19.17 11.02
CA GLU A 146 -6.14 19.80 9.89
C GLU A 146 -5.85 18.76 8.78
N VAL A 147 -5.91 19.19 7.52
CA VAL A 147 -5.47 18.41 6.36
C VAL A 147 -4.19 19.03 5.81
N CYS A 148 -3.18 18.21 5.56
CA CYS A 148 -1.90 18.59 4.97
C CYS A 148 -1.79 17.96 3.57
N VAL A 149 -1.35 18.73 2.58
CA VAL A 149 -1.15 18.29 1.20
C VAL A 149 0.28 18.63 0.79
N ARG A 150 1.03 17.63 0.36
CA ARG A 150 2.35 17.75 -0.28
C ARG A 150 2.17 17.56 -1.77
N ARG A 151 2.74 18.46 -2.55
CA ARG A 151 2.94 18.26 -3.98
C ARG A 151 4.42 18.21 -4.28
N LYS A 152 4.86 17.13 -4.92
CA LYS A 152 6.25 16.86 -5.28
C LYS A 152 6.33 16.70 -6.79
N ARG A 153 6.91 17.69 -7.47
CA ARG A 153 7.12 17.71 -8.93
C ARG A 153 8.56 17.41 -9.26
N ARG A 154 8.80 16.44 -10.12
CA ARG A 154 10.12 16.09 -10.63
C ARG A 154 10.18 16.28 -12.14
N ARG A 155 11.24 16.98 -12.59
CA ARG A 155 11.56 17.17 -14.01
C ARG A 155 13.05 16.99 -14.20
N GLY A 156 13.46 15.82 -14.70
CA GLY A 156 14.87 15.46 -14.80
C GLY A 156 15.52 15.40 -13.41
N SER A 157 16.55 16.22 -13.18
CA SER A 157 17.24 16.30 -11.87
C SER A 157 16.62 17.32 -10.91
N GLU A 158 15.68 18.14 -11.36
CA GLU A 158 15.04 19.15 -10.52
C GLU A 158 13.83 18.54 -9.79
N GLU A 159 13.74 18.84 -8.49
CA GLU A 159 12.65 18.45 -7.62
C GLU A 159 12.13 19.68 -6.89
N ASN A 160 10.82 19.90 -6.98
CA ASN A 160 10.12 20.98 -6.29
C ASN A 160 9.07 20.39 -5.34
N ILE A 161 9.14 20.78 -4.08
CA ILE A 161 8.17 20.37 -3.05
C ILE A 161 7.44 21.63 -2.57
N ALA A 162 6.11 21.54 -2.54
CA ALA A 162 5.24 22.56 -1.96
C ALA A 162 4.27 21.92 -0.98
N TRP A 163 3.99 22.64 0.11
CA TRP A 163 3.06 22.20 1.13
C TRP A 163 1.88 23.15 1.23
N THR A 164 0.70 22.58 1.42
CA THR A 164 -0.51 23.31 1.74
C THR A 164 -1.19 22.68 2.93
N THR A 165 -1.68 23.49 3.87
CA THR A 165 -2.50 22.97 4.97
C THR A 165 -3.83 23.69 5.04
N TYR A 166 -4.86 22.98 5.47
CA TYR A 166 -6.20 23.51 5.68
C TYR A 166 -6.71 23.10 7.05
N ARG A 167 -7.12 24.10 7.85
CA ARG A 167 -7.78 23.89 9.14
C ARG A 167 -8.96 24.85 9.29
N PRO A 168 -10.19 24.38 9.50
CA PRO A 168 -11.31 25.27 9.79
C PRO A 168 -11.02 26.12 11.06
N LEU A 169 -11.37 27.41 11.03
CA LEU A 169 -11.05 28.35 12.11
C LEU A 169 -11.69 27.96 13.46
N SER A 170 -12.84 27.30 13.42
CA SER A 170 -13.58 26.83 14.59
C SER A 170 -13.22 25.39 15.01
N ALA A 171 -12.27 24.74 14.33
CA ALA A 171 -12.02 23.32 14.51
C ALA A 171 -11.38 23.01 15.87
N TYR A 172 -11.99 22.07 16.57
CA TYR A 172 -11.54 21.57 17.86
C TYR A 172 -11.02 20.13 17.76
N GLU A 173 -9.78 19.93 18.19
CA GLU A 173 -9.12 18.62 18.23
C GLU A 173 -9.92 17.61 19.05
N GLY A 174 -10.04 16.38 18.54
CA GLY A 174 -10.81 15.28 19.11
C GLY A 174 -12.30 15.33 18.76
N ARG A 175 -12.88 16.51 18.54
CA ARG A 175 -14.28 16.66 18.09
C ARG A 175 -14.38 16.67 16.57
N ASP A 176 -13.57 17.50 15.93
CA ASP A 176 -13.60 17.76 14.49
C ASP A 176 -12.48 17.01 13.76
N ASP A 177 -11.95 15.95 14.38
CA ASP A 177 -10.90 15.14 13.79
C ASP A 177 -11.36 14.53 12.48
N VAL A 178 -10.47 14.58 11.49
CA VAL A 178 -10.69 14.01 10.17
C VAL A 178 -10.64 12.49 10.27
N THR A 179 -11.75 11.85 9.95
CA THR A 179 -11.93 10.39 9.98
C THR A 179 -11.79 9.75 8.61
N THR A 180 -11.86 10.56 7.54
CA THR A 180 -11.67 10.08 6.17
C THR A 180 -11.15 11.20 5.27
N LEU A 181 -10.31 10.83 4.30
CA LEU A 181 -9.62 11.75 3.41
C LEU A 181 -9.38 11.07 2.07
N HIS A 182 -9.76 11.72 0.96
CA HIS A 182 -9.52 11.23 -0.40
C HIS A 182 -9.12 12.38 -1.33
N LEU A 183 -8.07 12.21 -2.11
CA LEU A 183 -7.68 13.12 -3.18
C LEU A 183 -8.53 12.85 -4.42
N LEU A 184 -9.08 13.92 -5.00
CA LEU A 184 -9.72 13.82 -6.31
C LEU A 184 -8.65 14.03 -7.39
N ARG A 185 -8.59 13.10 -8.33
CA ARG A 185 -7.62 13.15 -9.43
C ARG A 185 -8.06 14.17 -10.49
N PRO A 186 -7.13 14.88 -11.12
CA PRO A 186 -7.45 15.81 -12.22
C PRO A 186 -8.09 15.06 -13.40
N LYS A 187 -9.29 15.50 -13.84
CA LYS A 187 -9.99 14.88 -14.99
C LYS A 187 -9.80 15.62 -16.31
N ALA A 188 -9.40 16.90 -16.28
CA ALA A 188 -9.19 17.73 -17.46
C ALA A 188 -7.94 18.62 -17.33
N GLN A 189 -7.33 19.04 -18.45
CA GLN A 189 -6.24 20.03 -18.44
C GLN A 189 -6.61 21.36 -17.76
N GLN A 190 -7.91 21.70 -17.71
CA GLN A 190 -8.42 22.89 -17.04
C GLN A 190 -8.42 22.79 -15.51
N ASP A 191 -8.34 21.58 -14.95
CA ASP A 191 -8.21 21.32 -13.51
C ASP A 191 -6.78 21.49 -12.98
N SER A 192 -5.79 21.83 -13.83
CA SER A 192 -4.37 21.90 -13.45
C SER A 192 -4.00 23.02 -12.46
N LYS A 193 -4.98 23.78 -11.96
CA LYS A 193 -4.79 24.93 -11.06
C LYS A 193 -5.44 24.75 -9.70
N VAL A 194 -6.10 23.62 -9.47
CA VAL A 194 -6.83 23.36 -8.23
C VAL A 194 -6.62 21.90 -7.84
N GLN A 195 -6.09 21.66 -6.64
CA GLN A 195 -6.14 20.33 -6.05
C GLN A 195 -7.44 20.18 -5.26
N ARG A 196 -8.25 19.18 -5.60
CA ARG A 196 -9.47 18.87 -4.87
C ARG A 196 -9.29 17.67 -3.94
N LEU A 197 -9.97 17.69 -2.80
CA LEU A 197 -9.99 16.56 -1.87
C LEU A 197 -11.31 16.47 -1.12
N VAL A 198 -11.71 15.27 -0.76
CA VAL A 198 -12.82 14.96 0.13
C VAL A 198 -12.28 14.82 1.54
N SER A 199 -12.93 15.43 2.52
CA SER A 199 -12.61 15.22 3.94
C SER A 199 -13.89 15.11 4.75
N GLY A 200 -13.91 14.13 5.66
CA GLY A 200 -15.01 13.91 6.59
C GLY A 200 -14.53 13.88 8.04
N THR A 201 -15.37 14.33 8.96
CA THR A 201 -15.02 14.52 10.38
C THR A 201 -15.88 13.68 11.33
N ALA A 202 -15.34 13.44 12.53
CA ALA A 202 -16.06 12.76 13.61
C ALA A 202 -17.31 13.52 14.11
N ASN A 203 -17.36 14.84 13.93
CA ASN A 203 -18.54 15.68 14.23
C ASN A 203 -19.62 15.62 13.13
N GLY A 204 -19.33 14.93 12.01
CA GLY A 204 -20.30 14.66 10.96
C GLY A 204 -20.26 15.62 9.78
N ASP A 205 -19.22 16.43 9.65
CA ASP A 205 -19.04 17.19 8.42
C ASP A 205 -18.44 16.31 7.33
N LEU A 206 -18.88 16.50 6.09
CA LEU A 206 -18.31 15.87 4.90
C LEU A 206 -18.32 16.89 3.78
N TRP A 207 -17.17 17.16 3.18
CA TRP A 207 -17.04 18.19 2.16
C TRP A 207 -15.99 17.87 1.11
N VAL A 208 -16.07 18.57 -0.02
CA VAL A 208 -15.02 18.67 -1.03
C VAL A 208 -14.36 20.04 -0.89
N LEU A 209 -13.05 20.05 -0.66
CA LEU A 209 -12.24 21.26 -0.65
C LEU A 209 -11.56 21.43 -2.01
N SER A 210 -11.60 22.64 -2.55
CA SER A 210 -10.88 23.03 -3.76
C SER A 210 -9.71 23.94 -3.40
N ILE A 211 -8.53 23.36 -3.20
CA ILE A 211 -7.32 24.09 -2.82
C ILE A 211 -6.72 24.75 -4.07
N PRO A 212 -6.67 26.09 -4.13
CA PRO A 212 -6.16 26.79 -5.30
C PRO A 212 -4.62 26.73 -5.36
N GLU A 213 -4.08 26.68 -6.57
CA GLU A 213 -2.63 26.72 -6.82
C GLU A 213 -2.12 28.10 -7.20
N ASP A 214 -3.00 29.02 -7.56
CA ASP A 214 -2.67 30.37 -8.02
C ASP A 214 -2.47 31.37 -6.86
N GLY A 215 -2.60 30.92 -5.62
CA GLY A 215 -2.46 31.75 -4.43
C GLY A 215 -3.74 32.50 -4.05
N SER A 216 -4.91 32.14 -4.60
CA SER A 216 -6.20 32.59 -4.07
C SER A 216 -6.30 32.29 -2.57
N GLU A 217 -6.91 33.21 -1.80
CA GLU A 217 -7.06 33.10 -0.34
C GLU A 217 -8.25 32.22 0.06
N ASP A 218 -9.27 32.14 -0.80
CA ASP A 218 -10.51 31.40 -0.57
C ASP A 218 -10.40 29.96 -1.07
N ILE A 219 -10.98 29.03 -0.31
CA ILE A 219 -11.15 27.62 -0.68
C ILE A 219 -12.63 27.38 -0.96
N PRO A 220 -13.03 27.27 -2.24
CA PRO A 220 -14.36 26.80 -2.59
C PRO A 220 -14.61 25.43 -1.93
N THR A 221 -15.74 25.34 -1.24
CA THR A 221 -16.12 24.17 -0.44
C THR A 221 -17.52 23.71 -0.84
N SER A 222 -17.65 22.44 -1.20
CA SER A 222 -18.92 21.78 -1.49
C SER A 222 -19.30 20.85 -0.35
N TYR A 223 -20.47 21.03 0.25
CA TYR A 223 -20.89 20.25 1.42
C TYR A 223 -21.72 19.03 1.04
N LEU A 224 -21.33 17.84 1.50
CA LEU A 224 -22.11 16.62 1.36
C LEU A 224 -23.07 16.47 2.55
N VAL A 225 -24.34 16.18 2.27
CA VAL A 225 -25.38 16.17 3.31
C VAL A 225 -25.33 14.91 4.17
N THR A 226 -24.78 15.03 5.38
CA THR A 226 -24.69 13.95 6.38
C THR A 226 -25.85 13.93 7.39
N ASN A 227 -26.65 15.01 7.43
CA ASN A 227 -27.65 15.27 8.49
C ASN A 227 -27.05 15.29 9.91
N GLY A 228 -25.80 15.72 10.05
CA GLY A 228 -25.10 15.82 11.34
C GLY A 228 -24.70 14.47 11.93
N GLN A 229 -24.75 13.39 11.15
CA GLN A 229 -24.25 12.09 11.57
C GLN A 229 -22.72 12.04 11.43
N PRO A 230 -21.98 11.55 12.45
CA PRO A 230 -20.54 11.35 12.38
C PRO A 230 -20.12 10.57 11.14
N VAL A 231 -19.12 11.05 10.40
CA VAL A 231 -18.51 10.26 9.32
C VAL A 231 -17.48 9.33 9.96
N ARG A 232 -17.58 8.03 9.72
CA ARG A 232 -16.68 7.03 10.31
C ARG A 232 -15.57 6.61 9.37
N SER A 233 -15.93 6.39 8.11
CA SER A 233 -15.06 5.93 7.05
C SER A 233 -15.73 6.25 5.72
N SER A 234 -14.95 6.32 4.66
CA SER A 234 -15.47 6.45 3.30
C SER A 234 -14.49 5.87 2.31
N SER A 235 -14.98 5.54 1.11
CA SER A 235 -14.20 5.03 0.00
C SER A 235 -14.57 5.81 -1.26
N LEU A 236 -13.56 6.15 -2.06
CA LEU A 236 -13.71 6.88 -3.31
C LEU A 236 -13.49 5.94 -4.50
N LEU A 237 -14.44 5.93 -5.43
CA LEU A 237 -14.26 5.34 -6.74
C LEU A 237 -13.91 6.42 -7.76
N ASP A 238 -12.63 6.48 -8.12
CA ASP A 238 -12.13 7.26 -9.25
C ASP A 238 -12.70 6.70 -10.56
N ARG A 239 -13.32 7.58 -11.36
CA ARG A 239 -13.86 7.25 -12.68
C ARG A 239 -13.22 8.16 -13.73
N PRO A 240 -12.06 7.78 -14.31
CA PRO A 240 -11.33 8.62 -15.25
C PRO A 240 -12.12 8.96 -16.52
N SER A 241 -13.00 8.05 -16.97
CA SER A 241 -13.84 8.22 -18.17
C SER A 241 -15.20 8.85 -17.89
N ALA A 242 -15.56 9.10 -16.62
CA ALA A 242 -16.84 9.69 -16.25
C ALA A 242 -16.65 11.08 -15.65
N ASP A 243 -17.65 11.94 -15.82
CA ASP A 243 -17.57 13.34 -15.38
C ASP A 243 -17.48 13.48 -13.84
N GLN A 244 -18.06 12.55 -13.09
CA GLN A 244 -18.16 12.62 -11.63
C GLN A 244 -17.52 11.41 -10.98
N ASP A 245 -16.94 11.54 -9.79
CA ASP A 245 -16.51 10.39 -8.98
C ASP A 245 -17.64 9.94 -8.05
N LEU A 246 -17.57 8.71 -7.55
CA LEU A 246 -18.51 8.23 -6.54
C LEU A 246 -17.81 8.11 -5.19
N LEU A 247 -18.50 8.57 -4.15
CA LEU A 247 -18.08 8.38 -2.77
C LEU A 247 -19.11 7.51 -2.08
N VAL A 248 -18.66 6.49 -1.35
CA VAL A 248 -19.48 5.81 -0.36
C VAL A 248 -18.99 6.21 1.02
N ALA A 249 -19.89 6.70 1.88
CA ALA A 249 -19.55 7.13 3.23
C ALA A 249 -20.38 6.39 4.26
N ASN A 250 -19.71 5.96 5.32
CA ASN A 250 -20.32 5.37 6.49
C ASN A 250 -20.59 6.44 7.53
N MET A 251 -21.85 6.55 7.93
CA MET A 251 -22.34 7.57 8.83
C MET A 251 -22.98 6.94 10.07
N GLY A 252 -22.70 7.55 11.22
CA GLY A 252 -23.11 7.02 12.52
C GLY A 252 -22.54 5.62 12.74
N ASP A 253 -23.41 4.67 13.08
CA ASP A 253 -23.02 3.27 13.34
C ASP A 253 -23.66 2.28 12.36
N SER A 254 -24.54 2.72 11.44
CA SER A 254 -25.32 1.80 10.58
C SER A 254 -25.65 2.31 9.19
N ARG A 255 -25.49 3.61 8.90
CA ARG A 255 -25.90 4.17 7.62
C ARG A 255 -24.75 4.19 6.65
N VAL A 256 -25.01 3.73 5.43
CA VAL A 256 -24.08 3.80 4.29
C VAL A 256 -24.75 4.64 3.21
N SER A 257 -24.09 5.71 2.75
CA SER A 257 -24.65 6.62 1.74
C SER A 257 -23.70 6.82 0.58
N ILE A 258 -24.26 6.92 -0.62
CA ILE A 258 -23.49 7.17 -1.85
C ILE A 258 -23.71 8.60 -2.29
N TYR A 259 -22.65 9.25 -2.72
CA TYR A 259 -22.65 10.59 -3.29
C TYR A 259 -22.03 10.56 -4.68
N SER A 260 -22.63 11.30 -5.61
CA SER A 260 -21.96 11.66 -6.86
C SER A 260 -21.24 12.98 -6.65
N ILE A 261 -19.92 12.98 -6.75
CA ILE A 261 -19.11 14.16 -6.49
C ILE A 261 -19.18 15.09 -7.70
N ASP A 262 -19.87 16.22 -7.51
CA ASP A 262 -19.87 17.36 -8.42
C ASP A 262 -19.22 18.56 -7.72
N PRO A 263 -17.95 18.87 -7.99
CA PRO A 263 -17.27 20.00 -7.36
C PRO A 263 -17.87 21.37 -7.69
N SER A 264 -18.72 21.48 -8.71
CA SER A 264 -19.39 22.73 -9.06
C SER A 264 -20.62 23.01 -8.18
N ALA A 265 -21.16 21.99 -7.53
CA ALA A 265 -22.31 22.12 -6.65
C ALA A 265 -21.89 22.57 -5.25
N GLY A 266 -22.51 23.61 -4.69
CA GLY A 266 -22.21 24.05 -3.32
C GLY A 266 -22.72 23.08 -2.23
N LYS A 267 -23.71 22.25 -2.54
CA LYS A 267 -24.28 21.25 -1.63
C LYS A 267 -24.70 20.01 -2.41
N ILE A 268 -24.28 18.83 -1.95
CA ILE A 268 -24.47 17.54 -2.63
C ILE A 268 -25.27 16.61 -1.70
N ALA A 269 -26.48 16.24 -2.11
CA ALA A 269 -27.29 15.26 -1.41
C ALA A 269 -26.82 13.83 -1.74
N PRO A 270 -27.01 12.85 -0.83
CA PRO A 270 -26.74 11.47 -1.16
C PRO A 270 -27.67 11.00 -2.29
N SER A 271 -27.11 10.30 -3.27
CA SER A 271 -27.86 9.66 -4.36
C SER A 271 -28.75 8.54 -3.83
N ASP A 272 -28.25 7.78 -2.84
CA ASP A 272 -29.02 6.78 -2.12
C ASP A 272 -28.41 6.51 -0.73
N SER A 273 -29.15 5.87 0.16
CA SER A 273 -28.71 5.52 1.52
C SER A 273 -29.33 4.21 2.00
N LEU A 274 -28.50 3.39 2.63
CA LEU A 274 -28.88 2.10 3.20
C LEU A 274 -28.59 2.07 4.71
N ASP A 275 -29.58 1.65 5.51
CA ASP A 275 -29.41 1.43 6.95
C ASP A 275 -29.19 -0.06 7.22
N ILE A 276 -27.97 -0.44 7.61
CA ILE A 276 -27.57 -1.81 7.94
C ILE A 276 -27.69 -1.99 9.45
N ARG A 277 -28.82 -2.55 9.91
CA ARG A 277 -29.10 -2.76 11.34
C ARG A 277 -29.10 -4.25 11.69
N PRO A 278 -28.71 -4.61 12.93
CA PRO A 278 -28.85 -5.99 13.39
C PRO A 278 -30.32 -6.42 13.36
N PRO A 279 -30.62 -7.70 13.06
CA PRO A 279 -31.97 -8.23 13.17
C PRO A 279 -32.44 -8.10 14.62
N GLN A 280 -33.60 -7.46 14.82
CA GLN A 280 -34.18 -7.33 16.17
C GLN A 280 -34.48 -8.72 16.72
N THR A 281 -33.88 -9.08 17.85
CA THR A 281 -34.24 -10.30 18.56
C THR A 281 -35.57 -10.08 19.29
N ASN A 282 -36.47 -11.06 19.19
CA ASN A 282 -37.73 -11.09 19.92
C ASN A 282 -37.45 -11.13 21.44
N GLY A 283 -37.31 -9.97 22.06
CA GLY A 283 -36.97 -9.86 23.48
C GLY A 283 -36.49 -8.49 23.96
N GLY A 284 -36.41 -7.47 23.11
CA GLY A 284 -36.12 -6.08 23.51
C GLY A 284 -34.71 -5.81 24.05
N HIS A 285 -33.91 -6.84 24.27
CA HIS A 285 -32.51 -6.72 24.70
C HIS A 285 -31.58 -6.71 23.48
N VAL A 286 -31.13 -5.51 23.10
CA VAL A 286 -30.06 -5.27 22.11
C VAL A 286 -28.73 -5.73 22.71
N LYS A 287 -28.46 -7.04 22.70
CA LYS A 287 -27.26 -7.62 23.34
C LYS A 287 -25.97 -7.43 22.54
N ASN A 288 -26.05 -7.12 21.24
CA ASN A 288 -24.86 -6.88 20.42
C ASN A 288 -25.01 -5.53 19.68
N GLN A 289 -24.21 -4.53 20.06
CA GLN A 289 -24.03 -3.30 19.28
C GLN A 289 -23.21 -3.61 18.03
N GLN A 290 -23.84 -4.28 17.05
CA GLN A 290 -23.27 -4.44 15.72
C GLN A 290 -23.26 -3.06 15.05
N ARG A 291 -22.11 -2.70 14.46
CA ARG A 291 -21.99 -1.49 13.66
C ARG A 291 -21.30 -1.75 12.34
N VAL A 292 -21.46 -0.81 11.43
CA VAL A 292 -20.68 -0.71 10.19
C VAL A 292 -19.34 -0.05 10.50
N TRP A 293 -18.24 -0.68 10.08
CA TRP A 293 -16.88 -0.21 10.32
C TRP A 293 -16.25 0.40 9.06
N SER A 294 -16.45 -0.25 7.90
CA SER A 294 -15.95 0.21 6.61
C SER A 294 -16.88 -0.17 5.47
N SER A 295 -16.83 0.63 4.40
CA SER A 295 -17.53 0.37 3.15
C SER A 295 -16.59 0.76 2.02
N GLU A 296 -16.31 -0.18 1.15
CA GLU A 296 -15.30 -0.06 0.10
C GLU A 296 -15.90 -0.44 -1.25
N PHE A 297 -15.57 0.32 -2.28
CA PHE A 297 -15.90 -0.08 -3.64
C PHE A 297 -15.05 -1.28 -4.05
N LEU A 298 -15.72 -2.37 -4.46
CA LEU A 298 -15.03 -3.47 -5.14
C LEU A 298 -14.96 -3.24 -6.65
N SER A 299 -15.99 -2.60 -7.20
CA SER A 299 -16.14 -2.24 -8.60
C SER A 299 -17.10 -1.06 -8.73
N HIS A 300 -17.36 -0.61 -9.95
CA HIS A 300 -18.34 0.45 -10.23
C HIS A 300 -19.79 0.10 -9.86
N ASN A 301 -20.09 -1.18 -9.64
CA ASN A 301 -21.43 -1.67 -9.33
C ASN A 301 -21.50 -2.52 -8.05
N ARG A 302 -20.44 -2.58 -7.24
CA ARG A 302 -20.41 -3.38 -6.00
C ARG A 302 -19.71 -2.67 -4.87
N ILE A 303 -20.32 -2.73 -3.70
CA ILE A 303 -19.78 -2.20 -2.45
C ILE A 303 -19.72 -3.33 -1.44
N ALA A 304 -18.56 -3.49 -0.82
CA ALA A 304 -18.36 -4.36 0.31
C ALA A 304 -18.47 -3.55 1.61
N THR A 305 -19.24 -4.04 2.57
CA THR A 305 -19.38 -3.42 3.88
C THR A 305 -18.92 -4.37 4.97
N GLY A 306 -17.92 -3.92 5.74
CA GLY A 306 -17.42 -4.57 6.94
C GLY A 306 -18.28 -4.19 8.13
N ILE A 307 -18.84 -5.17 8.82
CA ILE A 307 -19.67 -4.99 10.01
C ILE A 307 -19.09 -5.81 11.15
N GLY A 308 -19.47 -5.47 12.38
CA GLY A 308 -19.14 -6.34 13.50
C GLY A 308 -19.45 -5.78 14.87
N PRO A 309 -19.39 -6.64 15.89
CA PRO A 309 -19.03 -8.07 15.80
C PRO A 309 -20.14 -8.94 15.17
N SER A 310 -19.78 -9.88 14.28
CA SER A 310 -20.71 -10.81 13.58
C SER A 310 -20.02 -12.12 13.16
N SER A 311 -20.79 -13.20 13.00
CA SER A 311 -20.32 -14.45 12.38
C SER A 311 -20.26 -14.39 10.86
N GLU A 312 -21.03 -13.48 10.26
CA GLU A 312 -20.98 -13.12 8.84
C GLU A 312 -20.71 -11.62 8.74
N PRO A 313 -19.47 -11.17 9.01
CA PRO A 313 -19.17 -9.74 9.20
C PRO A 313 -18.89 -8.98 7.90
N LEU A 314 -19.08 -9.60 6.74
CA LEU A 314 -18.78 -9.00 5.45
C LEU A 314 -19.98 -9.17 4.51
N HIS A 315 -20.58 -8.04 4.13
CA HIS A 315 -21.78 -7.97 3.28
C HIS A 315 -21.44 -7.31 1.96
N ILE A 316 -21.86 -7.90 0.84
CA ILE A 316 -21.69 -7.32 -0.50
C ILE A 316 -23.03 -6.84 -1.01
N TYR A 317 -23.12 -5.56 -1.36
CA TYR A 317 -24.29 -4.95 -1.97
C TYR A 317 -24.00 -4.61 -3.43
N GLU A 318 -25.03 -4.71 -4.25
CA GLU A 318 -24.97 -4.28 -5.64
C GLU A 318 -25.47 -2.84 -5.75
N LEU A 319 -24.80 -2.03 -6.57
CA LEU A 319 -25.20 -0.68 -6.89
C LEU A 319 -25.93 -0.68 -8.24
N LEU A 320 -27.24 -0.57 -8.18
CA LEU A 320 -28.14 -0.48 -9.32
C LEU A 320 -28.27 0.98 -9.77
N PRO A 321 -28.76 1.25 -11.00
CA PRO A 321 -29.09 2.61 -11.42
C PRO A 321 -30.10 3.33 -10.50
N THR A 322 -30.91 2.55 -9.76
CA THR A 322 -31.88 3.05 -8.77
C THR A 322 -31.29 3.23 -7.36
N GLY A 323 -30.01 2.90 -7.13
CA GLY A 323 -29.37 2.91 -5.82
C GLY A 323 -28.95 1.51 -5.33
N PHE A 324 -28.80 1.35 -4.02
CA PHE A 324 -28.40 0.10 -3.38
C PHE A 324 -29.40 -1.04 -3.59
N SER A 325 -28.90 -2.26 -3.69
CA SER A 325 -29.70 -3.44 -3.42
C SER A 325 -30.18 -3.43 -1.96
N LYS A 326 -31.45 -3.76 -1.73
CA LYS A 326 -32.04 -3.77 -0.37
C LYS A 326 -31.38 -4.80 0.54
N GLU A 327 -31.04 -5.95 -0.03
CA GLU A 327 -30.36 -7.04 0.66
C GLU A 327 -28.97 -7.24 0.04
N PRO A 328 -28.00 -7.75 0.81
CA PRO A 328 -26.70 -8.08 0.25
C PRO A 328 -26.81 -9.26 -0.70
N VAL A 329 -26.16 -9.16 -1.87
CA VAL A 329 -26.08 -10.24 -2.86
C VAL A 329 -25.25 -11.42 -2.35
N ARG A 330 -24.34 -11.15 -1.38
CA ARG A 330 -23.55 -12.17 -0.71
C ARG A 330 -23.14 -11.72 0.68
N LYS A 331 -23.10 -12.68 1.62
CA LYS A 331 -22.47 -12.53 2.92
C LYS A 331 -21.34 -13.54 3.04
N PHE A 332 -20.27 -13.17 3.73
CA PHE A 332 -19.12 -14.02 3.95
C PHE A 332 -18.94 -14.28 5.45
N SER A 333 -18.77 -15.55 5.81
CA SER A 333 -18.35 -15.97 7.14
C SER A 333 -16.83 -15.84 7.33
N LEU A 334 -16.37 -15.98 8.58
CA LEU A 334 -14.94 -15.90 8.92
C LEU A 334 -14.14 -17.18 8.64
N GLN A 335 -14.82 -18.28 8.30
CA GLN A 335 -14.25 -19.58 7.97
C GLN A 335 -15.21 -20.38 7.09
N ASN A 336 -14.74 -21.47 6.49
CA ASN A 336 -15.56 -22.34 5.66
C ASN A 336 -16.20 -23.46 6.50
N ASP A 337 -17.54 -23.45 6.63
CA ASP A 337 -18.32 -24.46 7.39
C ASP A 337 -18.15 -25.93 6.90
N LEU A 338 -17.40 -26.18 5.81
CA LEU A 338 -17.34 -27.47 5.09
C LEU A 338 -16.02 -28.25 5.25
N LEU A 339 -15.05 -27.74 6.00
CA LEU A 339 -13.84 -28.51 6.32
C LEU A 339 -14.05 -29.17 7.68
N GLU A 340 -14.03 -30.51 7.70
CA GLU A 340 -13.99 -31.24 8.97
C GLU A 340 -12.83 -30.70 9.82
N PRO A 341 -13.03 -30.49 11.13
CA PRO A 341 -11.99 -29.97 11.98
C PRO A 341 -10.79 -30.91 11.92
N SER A 342 -9.71 -30.48 11.25
CA SER A 342 -8.40 -31.06 11.47
C SER A 342 -8.04 -30.81 12.93
N ASP A 343 -7.51 -31.84 13.59
CA ASP A 343 -7.24 -31.89 15.04
C ASP A 343 -6.34 -30.76 15.60
N GLU A 344 -5.84 -29.84 14.76
CA GLU A 344 -5.03 -28.68 15.16
C GLU A 344 -5.83 -27.37 15.36
N ASP A 345 -7.13 -27.32 15.01
CA ASP A 345 -7.95 -26.09 15.05
C ASP A 345 -8.77 -25.92 16.36
N ALA A 346 -8.38 -26.62 17.43
CA ALA A 346 -9.18 -26.85 18.63
C ALA A 346 -9.03 -25.77 19.72
N VAL A 347 -9.73 -24.61 19.60
CA VAL A 347 -10.11 -23.79 20.79
C VAL A 347 -11.46 -23.06 20.65
N ALA A 348 -12.36 -23.46 19.76
CA ALA A 348 -13.75 -22.95 19.80
C ALA A 348 -14.64 -23.93 20.59
N PRO A 349 -15.29 -23.53 21.70
CA PRO A 349 -16.24 -24.40 22.38
C PRO A 349 -17.34 -24.82 21.39
N ALA A 350 -17.61 -26.13 21.35
CA ALA A 350 -18.53 -26.76 20.41
C ALA A 350 -19.86 -25.98 20.30
N GLY A 351 -20.18 -25.51 19.09
CA GLY A 351 -21.48 -24.93 18.74
C GLY A 351 -21.59 -23.41 18.64
N LYS A 352 -20.54 -22.62 18.91
CA LYS A 352 -20.56 -21.15 18.64
C LYS A 352 -19.76 -20.80 17.39
N LYS A 353 -20.43 -20.25 16.36
CA LYS A 353 -19.76 -19.67 15.18
C LYS A 353 -18.80 -18.56 15.63
N ARG A 354 -17.56 -18.57 15.11
CA ARG A 354 -16.56 -17.51 15.38
C ARG A 354 -17.16 -16.16 14.97
N SER A 355 -16.98 -15.12 15.79
CA SER A 355 -17.52 -13.78 15.56
C SER A 355 -16.40 -12.74 15.67
N SER A 356 -16.35 -11.82 14.71
CA SER A 356 -15.32 -10.78 14.63
C SER A 356 -15.86 -9.55 13.91
N SER A 357 -15.06 -8.49 13.82
CA SER A 357 -15.38 -7.28 13.06
C SER A 357 -14.39 -7.13 11.92
N ILE A 358 -14.88 -6.76 10.73
CA ILE A 358 -14.03 -6.39 9.58
C ILE A 358 -13.75 -4.90 9.62
N TYR A 359 -12.47 -4.53 9.62
CA TYR A 359 -12.03 -3.13 9.67
C TYR A 359 -11.64 -2.62 8.29
N PRO A 360 -10.52 -3.02 7.65
CA PRO A 360 -10.28 -2.67 6.26
C PRO A 360 -10.79 -3.74 5.29
N ILE A 361 -11.19 -3.29 4.12
CA ILE A 361 -11.46 -4.11 2.93
C ILE A 361 -10.62 -3.52 1.80
N ALA A 362 -10.06 -4.34 0.93
CA ALA A 362 -9.29 -3.85 -0.21
C ALA A 362 -9.50 -4.74 -1.45
N PRO A 363 -9.99 -4.21 -2.58
CA PRO A 363 -10.04 -4.97 -3.82
C PRO A 363 -8.62 -5.28 -4.33
N LEU A 364 -8.43 -6.45 -4.95
CA LEU A 364 -7.17 -6.71 -5.64
C LEU A 364 -7.17 -5.99 -7.00
N PRO A 365 -6.04 -5.39 -7.41
CA PRO A 365 -5.91 -4.77 -8.73
C PRO A 365 -6.15 -5.79 -9.86
N PRO A 366 -6.66 -5.35 -11.02
CA PRO A 366 -6.86 -6.22 -12.16
C PRO A 366 -5.54 -6.84 -12.65
N TYR A 367 -5.62 -8.09 -13.11
CA TYR A 367 -4.52 -8.76 -13.80
C TYR A 367 -4.56 -8.34 -15.28
N ASN A 368 -3.56 -7.61 -15.78
CA ASN A 368 -3.64 -7.01 -17.12
C ASN A 368 -3.71 -8.05 -18.26
N ALA A 369 -3.25 -9.28 -18.02
CA ALA A 369 -3.28 -10.36 -19.03
C ALA A 369 -4.58 -11.18 -19.02
N ALA A 370 -5.45 -11.03 -18.01
CA ALA A 370 -6.71 -11.75 -17.93
C ALA A 370 -7.72 -10.87 -17.18
N GLY A 371 -8.70 -10.31 -17.89
CA GLY A 371 -9.70 -9.35 -17.39
C GLY A 371 -10.64 -9.83 -16.26
N GLY A 372 -10.22 -10.77 -15.40
CA GLY A 372 -11.05 -11.37 -14.34
C GLY A 372 -11.18 -10.57 -13.05
N SER A 373 -10.38 -9.51 -12.84
CA SER A 373 -10.38 -8.72 -11.60
C SER A 373 -10.78 -7.25 -11.78
N ALA A 374 -11.15 -6.82 -12.99
CA ALA A 374 -11.79 -5.51 -13.20
C ALA A 374 -13.20 -5.45 -12.58
N ASP A 375 -13.82 -6.61 -12.36
CA ASP A 375 -15.17 -6.75 -11.82
C ASP A 375 -15.25 -6.75 -10.28
N GLY A 376 -14.12 -6.56 -9.59
CA GLY A 376 -14.10 -6.56 -8.11
C GLY A 376 -14.45 -7.91 -7.49
N ASN A 377 -14.18 -9.01 -8.21
CA ASN A 377 -14.54 -10.35 -7.72
C ASN A 377 -13.62 -10.86 -6.62
N VAL A 378 -12.35 -10.43 -6.62
CA VAL A 378 -11.34 -10.90 -5.66
C VAL A 378 -10.88 -9.72 -4.81
N PHE A 379 -10.94 -9.90 -3.49
CA PHE A 379 -10.63 -8.84 -2.55
C PHE A 379 -10.19 -9.40 -1.20
N LEU A 380 -9.57 -8.55 -0.39
CA LEU A 380 -9.05 -8.86 0.93
C LEU A 380 -9.90 -8.19 2.01
N SER A 381 -10.00 -8.82 3.17
CA SER A 381 -10.56 -8.21 4.37
C SER A 381 -9.65 -8.43 5.58
N GLY A 382 -9.53 -7.41 6.43
CA GLY A 382 -8.78 -7.45 7.68
C GLY A 382 -9.73 -7.45 8.87
N ALA A 383 -9.49 -8.32 9.84
CA ALA A 383 -10.40 -8.52 10.96
C ALA A 383 -9.78 -8.16 12.31
N TYR A 384 -10.63 -8.04 13.33
CA TYR A 384 -10.21 -7.83 14.73
C TYR A 384 -9.37 -8.98 15.29
N ASP A 385 -9.47 -10.18 14.70
CA ASP A 385 -8.72 -11.38 15.10
C ASP A 385 -7.29 -11.44 14.52
N GLY A 386 -6.84 -10.37 13.86
CA GLY A 386 -5.49 -10.26 13.31
C GLY A 386 -5.25 -11.01 12.00
N ALA A 387 -6.24 -11.76 11.51
CA ALA A 387 -6.16 -12.45 10.24
C ALA A 387 -6.63 -11.59 9.08
N VAL A 388 -5.92 -11.67 7.95
CA VAL A 388 -6.36 -11.17 6.66
C VAL A 388 -6.91 -12.31 5.83
N ARG A 389 -8.06 -12.11 5.19
CA ARG A 389 -8.76 -13.13 4.42
C ARG A 389 -8.89 -12.72 2.96
N LEU A 390 -8.62 -13.67 2.07
CA LEU A 390 -8.89 -13.55 0.64
C LEU A 390 -10.28 -14.12 0.34
N HIS A 391 -11.06 -13.36 -0.42
CA HIS A 391 -12.40 -13.72 -0.84
C HIS A 391 -12.52 -13.70 -2.37
N ASP A 392 -13.27 -14.64 -2.94
CA ASP A 392 -13.67 -14.63 -4.34
C ASP A 392 -15.20 -14.75 -4.48
N MET A 393 -15.82 -13.73 -5.06
CA MET A 393 -17.25 -13.65 -5.33
C MET A 393 -17.79 -14.80 -6.18
N ARG A 394 -16.94 -15.43 -6.99
CA ARG A 394 -17.30 -16.52 -7.91
C ARG A 394 -17.22 -17.89 -7.24
N SER A 395 -16.43 -18.00 -6.16
CA SER A 395 -16.29 -19.24 -5.40
C SER A 395 -17.44 -19.42 -4.42
N ARG A 396 -17.76 -20.67 -4.08
CA ARG A 396 -18.72 -21.00 -3.01
C ARG A 396 -18.12 -20.92 -1.60
N ARG A 397 -16.79 -20.82 -1.48
CA ARG A 397 -16.10 -20.70 -0.19
C ARG A 397 -16.23 -19.29 0.34
N ASP A 398 -16.36 -19.18 1.66
CA ASP A 398 -16.36 -17.89 2.34
C ASP A 398 -14.94 -17.32 2.47
N VAL A 399 -13.95 -18.19 2.57
CA VAL A 399 -12.54 -17.81 2.65
C VAL A 399 -11.72 -18.67 1.70
N GLU A 400 -11.02 -18.05 0.75
CA GLU A 400 -10.09 -18.75 -0.14
C GLU A 400 -8.75 -18.99 0.51
N MET A 401 -8.28 -18.00 1.27
CA MET A 401 -6.99 -18.02 1.92
C MET A 401 -6.97 -17.13 3.15
N ILE A 402 -6.16 -17.50 4.13
CA ILE A 402 -5.91 -16.72 5.34
C ILE A 402 -4.42 -16.38 5.39
N TYR A 403 -4.11 -15.11 5.57
CA TYR A 403 -2.78 -14.60 5.87
C TYR A 403 -2.78 -14.14 7.32
N SER A 404 -1.92 -14.74 8.14
CA SER A 404 -1.83 -14.45 9.56
C SER A 404 -0.39 -14.58 10.01
N ASP A 405 0.02 -13.69 10.90
CA ASP A 405 1.29 -13.78 11.59
C ASP A 405 1.09 -14.50 12.93
N LEU A 406 1.80 -15.62 13.10
CA LEU A 406 1.68 -16.46 14.30
C LEU A 406 2.22 -15.78 15.57
N THR A 407 3.05 -14.73 15.44
CA THR A 407 3.55 -13.95 16.59
C THR A 407 2.70 -12.76 16.96
N ASP A 408 1.77 -12.34 16.12
CA ASP A 408 0.94 -11.16 16.38
C ASP A 408 -0.50 -11.38 15.91
N GLU A 409 -1.39 -11.54 16.89
CA GLU A 409 -2.85 -11.63 16.71
C GLU A 409 -3.53 -10.25 16.80
N SER A 410 -2.76 -9.15 16.72
CA SER A 410 -3.34 -7.81 16.82
C SER A 410 -4.26 -7.51 15.64
N ALA A 411 -5.38 -6.83 15.93
CA ALA A 411 -6.37 -6.45 14.93
C ALA A 411 -5.73 -5.73 13.73
N VAL A 412 -6.29 -5.98 12.55
CA VAL A 412 -5.83 -5.37 11.30
C VAL A 412 -6.55 -4.03 11.07
N TYR A 413 -5.83 -2.92 10.96
CA TYR A 413 -6.43 -1.58 10.78
C TYR A 413 -6.31 -1.04 9.36
N SER A 414 -5.30 -1.46 8.59
CA SER A 414 -5.11 -1.00 7.22
C SER A 414 -4.58 -2.13 6.32
N LEU A 415 -4.97 -2.08 5.05
CA LEU A 415 -4.54 -3.01 4.00
C LEU A 415 -4.10 -2.22 2.79
N LEU A 416 -2.99 -2.62 2.18
CA LEU A 416 -2.50 -2.06 0.94
C LEU A 416 -2.00 -3.19 0.03
N PRO A 417 -2.86 -3.72 -0.85
CA PRO A 417 -2.42 -4.62 -1.91
C PRO A 417 -1.56 -3.86 -2.91
N ARG A 418 -0.43 -4.46 -3.29
CA ARG A 418 0.49 -3.97 -4.31
C ARG A 418 0.52 -4.97 -5.46
N GLY A 419 -0.29 -4.65 -6.49
CA GLY A 419 -0.61 -5.62 -7.53
C GLY A 419 -1.29 -6.85 -6.93
N GLN A 420 -1.01 -8.02 -7.50
CA GLN A 420 -1.43 -9.32 -6.96
C GLN A 420 -0.25 -10.08 -6.35
N GLU A 421 0.89 -9.41 -6.16
CA GLU A 421 2.13 -10.03 -5.72
C GLU A 421 2.37 -9.86 -4.22
N THR A 422 2.08 -8.70 -3.67
CA THR A 422 2.46 -8.36 -2.29
C THR A 422 1.33 -7.64 -1.58
N LEU A 423 1.15 -7.98 -0.32
CA LEU A 423 0.21 -7.33 0.57
C LEU A 423 0.97 -6.70 1.74
N VAL A 424 0.68 -5.43 2.02
CA VAL A 424 1.13 -4.75 3.23
C VAL A 424 -0.04 -4.56 4.19
N VAL A 425 0.16 -4.91 5.45
CA VAL A 425 -0.88 -4.92 6.48
C VAL A 425 -0.42 -4.08 7.67
N GLY A 426 -1.27 -3.16 8.12
CA GLY A 426 -1.04 -2.38 9.32
C GLY A 426 -1.72 -3.00 10.54
N GLY A 427 -0.92 -3.36 11.55
CA GLY A 427 -1.42 -3.90 12.82
C GLY A 427 -1.91 -2.80 13.78
N SER A 428 -2.76 -3.22 14.72
CA SER A 428 -3.29 -2.35 15.78
C SER A 428 -2.30 -2.12 16.93
N ARG A 429 -1.21 -2.88 17.01
CA ARG A 429 -0.19 -2.77 18.06
C ARG A 429 1.22 -2.68 17.48
N HIS A 430 2.14 -2.22 18.33
CA HIS A 430 3.59 -2.24 18.11
C HIS A 430 4.12 -1.48 16.88
N SER A 431 3.31 -0.64 16.25
CA SER A 431 3.61 0.05 14.99
C SER A 431 4.11 -0.93 13.92
N LEU A 432 3.46 -2.10 13.86
CA LEU A 432 3.88 -3.24 13.07
C LEU A 432 3.27 -3.18 11.66
N LEU A 433 4.14 -3.30 10.65
CA LEU A 433 3.74 -3.67 9.29
C LEU A 433 4.01 -5.15 9.09
N LYS A 434 3.05 -5.85 8.48
CA LYS A 434 3.20 -7.23 8.02
C LYS A 434 3.22 -7.24 6.50
N PHE A 435 4.18 -7.94 5.92
CA PHE A 435 4.34 -8.09 4.49
C PHE A 435 4.09 -9.55 4.12
N PHE A 436 3.10 -9.79 3.28
CA PHE A 436 2.74 -11.12 2.79
C PHE A 436 2.98 -11.23 1.29
N ASP A 437 3.57 -12.35 0.85
CA ASP A 437 3.69 -12.74 -0.55
C ASP A 437 2.43 -13.49 -1.00
N LEU A 438 1.65 -12.86 -1.87
CA LEU A 438 0.39 -13.43 -2.36
C LEU A 438 0.59 -14.48 -3.48
N ARG A 439 1.82 -14.65 -3.98
CA ARG A 439 2.11 -15.45 -5.19
C ARG A 439 2.18 -16.95 -4.96
N LEU A 440 2.10 -17.41 -3.71
CA LEU A 440 2.19 -18.84 -3.36
C LEU A 440 3.40 -19.55 -3.97
N GLY A 441 4.54 -18.84 -4.04
CA GLY A 441 5.77 -19.34 -4.63
C GLY A 441 5.90 -19.19 -6.16
N SER A 442 4.88 -18.72 -6.87
CA SER A 442 4.95 -18.51 -8.33
C SER A 442 5.39 -17.08 -8.69
N LYS A 443 6.71 -16.83 -8.70
CA LYS A 443 7.26 -15.54 -9.14
C LYS A 443 7.36 -15.48 -10.67
N CYS A 444 6.67 -14.52 -11.30
CA CYS A 444 6.81 -14.25 -12.73
C CYS A 444 8.19 -13.66 -13.10
N TYR A 445 8.84 -12.99 -12.14
CA TYR A 445 10.17 -12.41 -12.24
C TYR A 445 10.97 -12.65 -10.97
N ASP A 446 12.25 -12.98 -11.13
CA ASP A 446 13.24 -13.06 -10.04
C ASP A 446 14.51 -12.31 -10.46
N TYR A 447 14.95 -11.38 -9.62
CA TYR A 447 16.17 -10.61 -9.85
C TYR A 447 17.44 -11.48 -9.77
N SER A 448 17.40 -12.61 -9.04
CA SER A 448 18.53 -13.51 -8.86
C SER A 448 19.00 -14.13 -10.18
N HIS A 449 18.09 -14.33 -11.13
CA HIS A 449 18.40 -14.79 -12.49
C HIS A 449 19.33 -13.83 -13.24
N ALA A 450 19.34 -12.54 -12.88
CA ALA A 450 20.29 -11.58 -13.45
C ALA A 450 21.69 -11.72 -12.84
N ALA A 451 21.80 -12.19 -11.59
CA ALA A 451 23.07 -12.39 -10.90
C ALA A 451 23.77 -13.71 -11.28
N ALA A 452 23.00 -14.77 -11.58
CA ALA A 452 23.53 -16.09 -11.95
C ALA A 452 24.40 -16.09 -13.23
N HIS A 453 24.32 -15.05 -14.05
CA HIS A 453 25.13 -14.90 -15.26
C HIS A 453 26.43 -14.07 -15.04
N GLY A 454 26.73 -13.67 -13.80
CA GLY A 454 27.87 -12.82 -13.45
C GLY A 454 29.15 -13.56 -13.01
N THR A 455 29.09 -14.86 -12.70
CA THR A 455 30.25 -15.65 -12.27
C THR A 455 30.69 -16.64 -13.35
N PRO A 456 31.80 -16.40 -14.07
CA PRO A 456 32.38 -17.40 -14.95
C PRO A 456 33.06 -18.48 -14.10
N GLY A 457 32.36 -19.57 -13.78
CA GLY A 457 33.00 -20.67 -13.06
C GLY A 457 32.13 -21.85 -12.63
N GLU A 458 30.84 -21.68 -12.37
CA GLU A 458 30.00 -22.80 -11.90
C GLU A 458 28.96 -23.19 -12.95
N LEU A 459 29.19 -24.35 -13.57
CA LEU A 459 28.18 -25.08 -14.33
C LEU A 459 27.05 -25.48 -13.37
N VAL A 460 26.01 -24.65 -13.26
CA VAL A 460 24.77 -25.06 -12.60
C VAL A 460 24.08 -26.08 -13.51
N GLN A 461 24.04 -27.30 -12.98
CA GLN A 461 23.47 -28.48 -13.59
C GLN A 461 21.94 -28.37 -13.59
N GLY A 462 21.34 -28.37 -14.79
CA GLY A 462 19.94 -28.79 -14.99
C GLY A 462 18.87 -27.74 -14.71
N THR A 463 18.44 -27.06 -15.76
CA THR A 463 17.10 -26.51 -15.91
C THR A 463 16.02 -27.59 -15.65
N SER A 464 15.31 -27.53 -14.53
CA SER A 464 13.99 -28.14 -14.43
C SER A 464 12.97 -27.14 -14.96
N VAL A 465 12.49 -27.41 -16.16
CA VAL A 465 11.20 -26.90 -16.62
C VAL A 465 10.17 -27.45 -15.63
N GLY A 466 9.66 -26.60 -14.75
CA GLY A 466 8.66 -27.00 -13.76
C GLY A 466 7.40 -27.49 -14.45
N ALA A 467 7.13 -28.79 -14.33
CA ALA A 467 5.82 -29.36 -14.59
C ALA A 467 4.79 -28.77 -13.62
N PRO A 468 3.53 -28.60 -14.03
CA PRO A 468 2.45 -28.22 -13.13
C PRO A 468 2.10 -29.44 -12.27
N ASN A 469 1.86 -29.21 -10.98
CA ASN A 469 1.49 -30.18 -9.94
C ASN A 469 2.67 -30.84 -9.22
N GLY A 470 3.03 -30.21 -8.11
CA GLY A 470 3.80 -30.81 -7.03
C GLY A 470 3.76 -29.86 -5.83
N TYR A 471 2.81 -30.07 -4.92
CA TYR A 471 2.83 -29.46 -3.59
C TYR A 471 4.08 -29.97 -2.86
N SER A 472 5.19 -29.23 -2.99
CA SER A 472 6.40 -29.47 -2.20
C SER A 472 6.36 -28.55 -0.99
N ALA A 473 6.19 -29.16 0.18
CA ALA A 473 6.02 -28.54 1.48
C ALA A 473 7.32 -27.95 2.06
N ASP A 474 8.05 -27.16 1.26
CA ASP A 474 9.19 -26.38 1.73
C ASP A 474 9.13 -24.97 1.11
N HIS A 475 8.00 -24.31 1.35
CA HIS A 475 7.86 -22.88 1.10
C HIS A 475 8.49 -22.14 2.27
N THR A 476 9.75 -21.75 2.14
CA THR A 476 10.28 -20.67 2.98
C THR A 476 9.42 -19.44 2.69
N SER A 477 8.48 -19.15 3.58
CA SER A 477 7.64 -17.96 3.51
C SER A 477 8.57 -16.75 3.36
N ASN A 478 8.36 -15.94 2.32
CA ASN A 478 9.04 -14.65 2.15
C ASN A 478 8.37 -13.57 3.01
N ASP A 479 7.44 -13.94 3.89
CA ASP A 479 6.69 -13.01 4.71
C ASP A 479 7.56 -12.49 5.85
N TRP A 480 7.39 -11.23 6.15
CA TRP A 480 8.22 -10.55 7.14
C TRP A 480 7.46 -9.39 7.77
N ASN A 481 7.95 -8.96 8.92
CA ASN A 481 7.33 -7.92 9.71
C ASN A 481 8.32 -6.79 9.98
N LEU A 482 7.87 -5.55 9.92
CA LEU A 482 8.67 -4.35 10.14
C LEU A 482 8.10 -3.53 11.28
N PHE A 483 8.94 -3.23 12.27
CA PHE A 483 8.61 -2.26 13.30
C PHE A 483 8.89 -0.85 12.78
N LEU A 484 7.87 0.00 12.68
CA LEU A 484 8.01 1.42 12.33
C LEU A 484 8.57 2.27 13.48
N ARG A 485 9.17 1.62 14.48
CA ARG A 485 9.87 2.24 15.60
C ARG A 485 11.36 2.31 15.29
N PRO A 486 12.00 3.49 15.41
CA PRO A 486 13.44 3.60 15.26
C PRO A 486 14.17 2.73 16.30
N SER A 487 15.06 1.86 15.86
CA SER A 487 15.90 1.00 16.73
C SER A 487 16.89 1.80 17.56
N ASN A 488 17.27 3.00 17.09
CA ASN A 488 18.30 3.83 17.71
C ASN A 488 17.75 4.79 18.79
N ALA A 489 16.52 4.58 19.27
CA ALA A 489 15.91 5.44 20.29
C ALA A 489 16.51 5.28 21.71
N SER A 490 17.64 4.57 21.88
CA SER A 490 18.24 4.30 23.18
C SER A 490 19.14 5.44 23.69
N SER A 491 18.61 6.21 24.64
CA SER A 491 19.19 6.36 25.99
C SER A 491 20.72 6.53 26.10
N GLY A 492 21.24 7.70 25.71
CA GLY A 492 22.54 8.18 26.17
C GLY A 492 22.41 8.98 27.48
N PRO A 493 23.29 8.80 28.49
CA PRO A 493 23.30 9.60 29.71
C PRO A 493 23.82 11.01 29.37
N GLY A 494 22.90 11.90 28.98
CA GLY A 494 23.21 13.24 28.49
C GLY A 494 22.23 13.76 27.43
N ALA A 495 21.35 12.90 26.90
CA ALA A 495 20.28 13.32 26.00
C ALA A 495 19.22 14.13 26.77
N ARG A 496 19.43 15.45 26.88
CA ARG A 496 18.42 16.41 27.33
C ARG A 496 17.21 16.34 26.39
N GLY A 497 16.22 15.51 26.74
CA GLY A 497 14.84 15.59 26.24
C GLY A 497 14.67 15.52 24.71
N ASN A 498 15.27 14.54 24.04
CA ASN A 498 15.08 14.38 22.59
C ASN A 498 13.61 14.06 22.27
N TRP A 499 12.96 15.05 21.65
CA TRP A 499 11.59 15.08 21.12
C TRP A 499 11.18 13.84 20.30
N ALA A 500 12.13 13.09 19.74
CA ALA A 500 11.91 11.78 19.10
C ALA A 500 11.35 10.72 20.06
N SER A 501 11.56 10.83 21.38
CA SER A 501 11.06 9.89 22.39
C SER A 501 9.57 10.09 22.75
N ARG A 502 8.91 11.15 22.25
CA ARG A 502 7.49 11.43 22.51
C ARG A 502 6.56 11.00 21.37
N ARG A 503 7.13 10.48 20.26
CA ARG A 503 6.33 9.72 19.29
C ARG A 503 5.92 8.42 20.00
N SER A 504 4.63 8.10 19.94
CA SER A 504 3.98 7.03 20.71
C SER A 504 4.87 5.79 20.88
N LEU A 505 5.10 5.38 22.13
CA LEU A 505 5.94 4.23 22.51
C LEU A 505 5.38 2.92 21.93
N GLU A 506 4.09 2.89 21.60
CA GLU A 506 3.35 1.79 21.01
C GLU A 506 2.14 2.37 20.25
N SER A 507 2.14 2.28 18.91
CA SER A 507 1.09 2.83 18.08
C SER A 507 0.48 1.78 17.16
N SER A 508 -0.69 2.06 16.61
CA SER A 508 -1.24 1.32 15.48
C SER A 508 -0.74 1.91 14.16
N VAL A 509 -0.82 1.12 13.10
CA VAL A 509 -0.72 1.62 11.73
C VAL A 509 -2.15 1.84 11.21
N TYR A 510 -2.61 3.08 11.30
CA TYR A 510 -3.99 3.47 11.03
C TYR A 510 -4.33 3.53 9.55
N SER A 511 -3.35 3.87 8.71
CA SER A 511 -3.54 4.03 7.27
C SER A 511 -2.26 3.69 6.50
N LEU A 512 -2.46 3.22 5.27
CA LEU A 512 -1.41 2.88 4.33
C LEU A 512 -1.79 3.44 2.97
N ALA A 513 -0.81 3.98 2.24
CA ALA A 513 -1.05 4.49 0.90
C ALA A 513 0.20 4.33 0.02
N SER A 514 0.01 4.17 -1.29
CA SER A 514 1.10 4.17 -2.27
C SER A 514 0.62 4.84 -3.56
N PRO A 515 1.44 5.69 -4.22
CA PRO A 515 0.99 6.48 -5.37
C PRO A 515 0.48 5.64 -6.55
N SER A 516 1.09 4.45 -6.74
CA SER A 516 0.68 3.45 -7.72
C SER A 516 1.28 2.09 -7.35
N SER A 517 0.80 1.01 -7.95
CA SER A 517 1.38 -0.33 -7.75
C SER A 517 2.85 -0.40 -8.18
N SER A 518 3.28 0.45 -9.13
CA SER A 518 4.65 0.54 -9.64
C SER A 518 5.55 1.54 -8.91
N SER A 519 5.00 2.35 -8.00
CA SER A 519 5.77 3.35 -7.26
C SER A 519 6.69 2.70 -6.22
N PRO A 520 7.94 3.14 -6.06
CA PRO A 520 8.80 2.64 -5.00
C PRO A 520 8.47 3.24 -3.64
N PHE A 521 7.45 4.10 -3.52
CA PHE A 521 7.08 4.73 -2.25
C PHE A 521 5.88 4.05 -1.58
N LEU A 522 5.97 3.91 -0.26
CA LEU A 522 4.88 3.50 0.61
C LEU A 522 4.80 4.48 1.78
N TYR A 523 3.59 4.90 2.12
CA TYR A 523 3.31 5.79 3.25
C TYR A 523 2.55 5.04 4.33
N ALA A 524 2.94 5.28 5.59
CA ALA A 524 2.31 4.68 6.76
C ALA A 524 1.94 5.75 7.79
N GLY A 525 0.66 5.78 8.17
CA GLY A 525 0.12 6.67 9.18
C GLY A 525 0.15 6.01 10.55
N VAL A 526 0.98 6.52 11.45
CA VAL A 526 1.01 6.12 12.87
C VAL A 526 0.57 7.28 13.74
N GLU A 527 0.32 7.05 15.02
CA GLU A 527 -0.07 8.13 15.93
C GLU A 527 0.92 9.29 15.90
N ASN A 528 0.40 10.50 15.64
CA ASN A 528 1.15 11.75 15.52
C ASN A 528 2.20 11.84 14.41
N ALA A 529 2.26 10.90 13.46
CA ALA A 529 3.27 10.93 12.42
C ALA A 529 2.89 10.18 11.14
N VAL A 530 3.46 10.62 10.03
CA VAL A 530 3.44 9.88 8.77
C VAL A 530 4.89 9.49 8.44
N LEU A 531 5.09 8.24 8.04
CA LEU A 531 6.36 7.72 7.57
C LEU A 531 6.31 7.52 6.06
N GLU A 532 7.39 7.88 5.38
CA GLU A 532 7.65 7.56 3.98
C GLU A 532 8.70 6.45 3.93
N LEU A 533 8.41 5.38 3.20
CA LEU A 533 9.32 4.26 2.90
C LEU A 533 9.62 4.29 1.40
N GLY A 534 10.86 4.63 1.04
CA GLY A 534 11.35 4.58 -0.34
C GLY A 534 12.15 3.31 -0.60
N PHE A 535 11.63 2.41 -1.43
CA PHE A 535 12.26 1.13 -1.78
C PHE A 535 13.42 1.33 -2.76
N THR A 536 14.62 1.45 -2.20
CA THR A 536 15.90 1.52 -2.88
C THR A 536 17.01 1.12 -1.91
N GLY A 537 18.09 0.53 -2.43
CA GLY A 537 19.29 0.25 -1.64
C GLY A 537 20.14 1.50 -1.44
N VAL A 538 20.75 1.64 -0.26
CA VAL A 538 21.69 2.76 0.04
C VAL A 538 22.94 2.69 -0.82
N LEU A 539 23.40 1.47 -1.09
CA LEU A 539 24.62 1.19 -1.85
C LEU A 539 24.34 0.84 -3.31
N ASP A 540 23.10 1.01 -3.78
CA ASP A 540 22.75 0.72 -5.17
C ASP A 540 23.52 1.66 -6.11
N ALA A 541 24.33 1.07 -6.98
CA ALA A 541 25.12 1.82 -7.96
C ALA A 541 24.25 2.38 -9.10
N ASN A 542 23.08 1.78 -9.34
CA ASN A 542 22.20 2.12 -10.46
C ASN A 542 20.75 2.25 -10.01
N PRO A 543 20.43 3.15 -9.04
CA PRO A 543 19.06 3.34 -8.61
C PRO A 543 18.18 3.81 -9.78
N ASP A 544 16.87 3.67 -9.63
CA ASP A 544 15.94 4.12 -10.67
C ASP A 544 15.96 5.66 -10.79
N PRO A 545 16.43 6.23 -11.91
CA PRO A 545 16.53 7.67 -12.08
C PRO A 545 15.17 8.36 -12.16
N ALA A 546 14.06 7.64 -12.34
CA ALA A 546 12.73 8.22 -12.26
C ALA A 546 12.37 8.65 -10.81
N PHE A 547 12.95 7.98 -9.82
CA PHE A 547 12.59 8.16 -8.41
C PHE A 547 13.72 8.65 -7.52
N PHE A 548 14.96 8.29 -7.84
CA PHE A 548 16.12 8.48 -6.98
C PHE A 548 17.29 9.10 -7.75
N ASN A 549 17.99 10.05 -7.12
CA ASN A 549 19.18 10.65 -7.70
C ASN A 549 20.41 9.78 -7.42
N PRO A 550 21.14 9.28 -8.43
CA PRO A 550 22.33 8.44 -8.22
C PRO A 550 23.50 9.19 -7.54
N ARG A 551 23.50 10.53 -7.57
CA ARG A 551 24.59 11.35 -7.00
C ARG A 551 24.29 11.88 -5.60
N THR A 552 23.06 11.73 -5.14
CA THR A 552 22.61 12.28 -3.86
C THR A 552 21.83 11.18 -3.14
N PRO A 553 22.32 10.68 -1.99
CA PRO A 553 21.51 9.80 -1.15
C PRO A 553 20.15 10.46 -0.93
N PRO A 554 19.04 9.71 -1.06
CA PRO A 554 17.69 10.28 -1.18
C PRO A 554 17.19 11.09 0.03
N PHE A 555 17.98 11.20 1.11
CA PHE A 555 17.63 11.94 2.34
C PHE A 555 18.68 12.96 2.79
N GLN A 556 19.58 13.44 1.91
CA GLN A 556 20.60 14.44 2.31
C GLN A 556 20.05 15.85 2.63
N GLN A 557 18.79 16.17 2.32
CA GLN A 557 18.17 17.47 2.68
C GLN A 557 17.28 17.36 3.93
N GLY A 558 17.92 17.33 5.10
CA GLY A 558 17.28 17.64 6.39
C GLY A 558 16.33 16.60 6.98
N GLU A 559 16.11 15.44 6.33
CA GLU A 559 15.33 14.33 6.89
C GLU A 559 16.26 13.27 7.50
N GLU A 560 16.05 12.98 8.78
CA GLU A 560 16.76 11.91 9.47
C GLU A 560 16.24 10.55 8.97
N THR A 561 17.08 9.82 8.22
CA THR A 561 16.78 8.43 7.83
C THR A 561 16.73 7.53 9.06
N LEU A 562 15.61 6.85 9.24
CA LEU A 562 15.39 5.94 10.36
C LEU A 562 16.12 4.61 10.13
N SER A 563 16.54 4.01 11.23
CA SER A 563 17.00 2.63 11.28
C SER A 563 15.92 1.83 12.01
N LEU A 564 15.38 0.81 11.35
CA LEU A 564 14.25 0.03 11.85
C LEU A 564 14.66 -1.39 12.23
N ALA A 565 13.74 -2.12 12.85
CA ALA A 565 13.89 -3.54 13.17
C ALA A 565 12.84 -4.37 12.42
N MET A 566 13.18 -5.59 12.05
CA MET A 566 12.27 -6.52 11.37
C MET A 566 12.50 -7.95 11.83
N TYR A 567 11.56 -8.84 11.55
CA TYR A 567 11.77 -10.28 11.65
C TYR A 567 11.07 -11.02 10.50
N GLU A 568 11.61 -12.16 10.11
CA GLU A 568 11.00 -13.07 9.13
C GLU A 568 9.95 -13.93 9.82
N GLN A 569 8.85 -14.26 9.13
CA GLN A 569 7.78 -15.11 9.66
C GLN A 569 8.07 -16.62 9.50
N ASP A 570 9.35 -16.98 9.31
CA ASP A 570 9.76 -18.36 9.16
C ASP A 570 9.80 -19.11 10.51
N SER A 571 10.04 -20.43 10.45
CA SER A 571 10.14 -21.27 11.66
C SER A 571 11.37 -20.96 12.52
N GLN A 572 12.30 -20.13 12.03
CA GLN A 572 13.58 -19.79 12.68
C GLN A 572 13.67 -18.30 13.00
N MET A 573 12.52 -17.63 13.20
CA MET A 573 12.35 -16.19 13.41
C MET A 573 13.61 -15.46 13.90
N LYS A 574 14.21 -14.65 13.02
CA LYS A 574 15.41 -13.85 13.33
C LYS A 574 15.07 -12.38 13.41
N LEU A 575 15.27 -11.79 14.59
CA LEU A 575 15.20 -10.35 14.76
C LEU A 575 16.43 -9.67 14.13
N CYS A 576 16.17 -8.82 13.16
CA CYS A 576 17.16 -8.05 12.42
C CYS A 576 17.00 -6.56 12.70
N THR A 577 18.11 -5.81 12.71
CA THR A 577 18.12 -4.35 12.87
C THR A 577 18.89 -3.69 11.75
N GLN A 578 18.47 -2.51 11.32
CA GLN A 578 19.19 -1.72 10.34
C GLN A 578 20.35 -0.95 10.98
N ARG A 579 21.47 -0.89 10.27
CA ARG A 579 22.53 0.10 10.47
C ARG A 579 22.07 1.46 9.97
N THR A 580 22.69 2.50 10.52
CA THR A 580 22.58 3.84 9.97
C THR A 580 23.22 3.91 8.58
N VAL A 581 22.83 4.92 7.79
CA VAL A 581 23.42 5.17 6.46
C VAL A 581 24.93 5.39 6.57
N GLY A 582 25.38 6.14 7.59
CA GLY A 582 26.79 6.40 7.83
C GLY A 582 27.61 5.15 8.14
N GLU A 583 27.14 4.30 9.06
CA GLU A 583 27.80 3.01 9.38
C GLU A 583 27.90 2.10 8.16
N THR A 584 26.86 2.09 7.31
CA THR A 584 26.83 1.27 6.09
C THR A 584 27.85 1.74 5.06
N LEU A 585 28.00 3.06 4.90
CA LEU A 585 29.01 3.65 4.01
C LEU A 585 30.44 3.39 4.51
N MET A 586 30.67 3.48 5.83
CA MET A 586 31.97 3.18 6.43
C MET A 586 32.34 1.70 6.27
N ALA A 587 31.41 0.78 6.54
CA ALA A 587 31.65 -0.66 6.38
C ALA A 587 32.03 -1.02 4.93
N LYS A 588 31.42 -0.35 3.93
CA LYS A 588 31.79 -0.50 2.52
C LYS A 588 33.22 -0.01 2.23
N GLN A 589 33.65 1.11 2.82
CA GLN A 589 35.00 1.67 2.62
C GLN A 589 36.08 0.81 3.26
N GLU A 590 35.80 0.23 4.42
CA GLU A 590 36.74 -0.62 5.17
C GLU A 590 36.91 -2.02 4.55
N GLY A 591 36.18 -2.35 3.47
CA GLY A 591 36.17 -3.69 2.88
C GLY A 591 35.67 -4.76 3.86
N SER A 592 35.00 -4.33 4.94
CA SER A 592 34.49 -5.20 5.96
C SER A 592 33.23 -5.86 5.41
N GLU A 593 33.32 -7.14 5.06
CA GLU A 593 32.17 -8.04 4.90
C GLU A 593 31.47 -8.28 6.26
N ALA A 594 31.35 -7.25 7.11
CA ALA A 594 30.71 -7.36 8.40
C ALA A 594 29.29 -7.90 8.22
N ALA A 595 29.10 -9.19 8.50
CA ALA A 595 27.86 -9.92 8.74
C ALA A 595 26.61 -9.33 8.07
N TYR A 596 26.66 -9.09 6.76
CA TYR A 596 25.44 -8.85 5.99
C TYR A 596 24.65 -10.14 5.96
N ILE A 597 23.34 -10.05 6.13
CA ILE A 597 22.49 -11.21 5.96
C ILE A 597 22.38 -11.45 4.45
N HIS A 598 22.87 -12.61 3.99
CA HIS A 598 22.88 -12.96 2.58
C HIS A 598 21.46 -12.86 2.00
N GLY A 599 21.33 -12.22 0.83
CA GLY A 599 20.04 -11.94 0.19
C GLY A 599 19.36 -10.64 0.61
N LEU A 600 19.77 -10.01 1.72
CA LEU A 600 19.17 -8.76 2.21
C LEU A 600 20.00 -7.52 1.87
N ASP A 601 19.40 -6.35 2.10
CA ASP A 601 20.06 -5.05 2.05
C ASP A 601 21.21 -4.98 3.07
N GLU A 602 22.28 -4.28 2.70
CA GLU A 602 23.53 -4.22 3.46
C GLU A 602 23.35 -3.54 4.83
N ARG A 603 22.24 -2.85 5.07
CA ARG A 603 21.95 -2.28 6.38
C ARG A 603 21.53 -3.34 7.39
N TRP A 604 21.02 -4.49 6.98
CA TRP A 604 20.48 -5.49 7.92
C TRP A 604 21.59 -6.29 8.60
N ARG A 605 21.48 -6.39 9.93
CA ARG A 605 22.28 -7.29 10.77
C ARG A 605 21.38 -8.01 11.77
N VAL A 606 21.75 -9.23 12.14
CA VAL A 606 21.11 -9.93 13.26
C VAL A 606 21.42 -9.18 14.55
N GLY A 607 20.42 -9.03 15.43
CA GLY A 607 20.61 -8.36 16.71
C GLY A 607 21.75 -9.00 17.52
N SER A 608 22.74 -8.19 17.91
CA SER A 608 23.87 -8.62 18.75
C SER A 608 23.42 -8.77 20.20
N GLY A 609 22.76 -9.88 20.50
CA GLY A 609 22.44 -10.33 21.84
C GLY A 609 22.48 -11.84 21.84
N ASP A 610 23.58 -12.39 22.37
CA ASP A 610 23.97 -13.80 22.43
C ASP A 610 24.50 -14.46 21.15
N ASP A 611 25.65 -15.09 21.35
CA ASP A 611 26.36 -15.99 20.45
C ASP A 611 25.41 -17.06 19.88
N GLY A 612 24.80 -16.81 18.73
CA GLY A 612 24.30 -17.83 17.80
C GLY A 612 23.38 -18.91 18.40
N ARG A 613 22.67 -18.65 19.51
CA ARG A 613 21.67 -19.57 20.04
C ARG A 613 20.30 -19.13 19.57
N THR A 614 19.88 -19.76 18.48
CA THR A 614 18.48 -19.89 18.04
C THR A 614 17.54 -19.99 19.23
N TRP A 615 16.50 -19.15 19.25
CA TRP A 615 15.36 -19.29 20.15
C TRP A 615 14.53 -20.50 19.70
N ALA A 616 15.03 -21.71 19.96
CA ALA A 616 14.22 -22.91 19.88
C ALA A 616 13.26 -22.89 21.06
N ARG A 617 11.96 -22.95 20.77
CA ARG A 617 10.86 -23.13 21.73
C ARG A 617 11.26 -24.23 22.72
N SER A 618 11.51 -23.88 23.97
CA SER A 618 11.80 -24.87 25.00
C SER A 618 10.52 -25.66 25.27
N GLU A 619 10.47 -26.90 24.80
CA GLU A 619 9.59 -27.93 25.33
C GLU A 619 9.94 -28.19 26.81
N ARG A 620 9.28 -27.48 27.72
CA ARG A 620 9.01 -27.86 29.12
C ARG A 620 7.80 -27.04 29.58
N GLY A 621 6.68 -27.57 30.04
CA GLY A 621 6.23 -28.92 30.31
C GLY A 621 4.91 -28.78 31.10
N THR A 622 3.95 -29.66 30.80
CA THR A 622 2.70 -30.00 31.53
C THR A 622 1.77 -28.87 31.96
#